data_AF-A0A2C6BU35-F1
#
_entry.id   AF-A0A2C6BU35-F1
#
_cell.length_a   1.000
_cell.length_b   1.000
_cell.length_c   1.000
_cell.angle_alpha   90.00
_cell.angle_beta   90.00
_cell.angle_gamma   90.00
#
_symmetry.space_group_name_H-M   'P 1'
#
loop_
_entity.id
_entity.type
_entity.pdbx_description
1 polymer ?
#
loop_
_entity_poly.entity_id
_entity_poly.type
_entity_poly.pdbx_seq_one_letter_code
_entity_poly.pdbx_strand_id
1 'polypeptide(L)' 'MAQLGKVKEEYQELLNEVEIKNDDFRYVKNRDKFVAEALDLVTATINLLLLCKVTDLDFNKHIEKLNAYRNGKYKK' A
#
# COMPACT_ATOMS: atom_id res chain seq x y z
N MET A 1 -2.34 -18.79 2.28
CA MET A 1 -0.92 -18.43 2.53
C MET A 1 -0.20 -17.92 1.29
N ALA A 2 -0.45 -18.46 0.08
CA ALA A 2 0.15 -17.96 -1.16
C ALA A 2 -0.07 -16.44 -1.39
N GLN A 3 -1.28 -15.93 -1.19
CA GLN A 3 -1.57 -14.51 -1.41
C GLN A 3 -0.84 -13.57 -0.43
N LEU A 4 -0.63 -14.00 0.82
CA LEU A 4 0.17 -13.24 1.78
C LEU A 4 1.64 -13.18 1.34
N GLY A 5 2.14 -14.27 0.73
CA GLY A 5 3.45 -14.29 0.08
C GLY A 5 3.55 -13.28 -1.06
N LYS A 6 2.53 -13.19 -1.92
CA LYS A 6 2.50 -12.21 -3.02
C LYS A 6 2.51 -10.77 -2.52
N VAL A 7 1.73 -10.45 -1.47
CA VAL A 7 1.80 -9.10 -0.85
C VAL A 7 3.22 -8.76 -0.37
N LYS A 8 3.93 -9.73 0.21
CA LYS A 8 5.31 -9.54 0.66
C LYS A 8 6.28 -9.31 -0.51
N GLU A 9 6.08 -10.03 -1.62
CA GLU A 9 6.86 -9.90 -2.85
C GLU A 9 6.72 -8.49 -3.45
N GLU A 10 5.50 -8.05 -3.71
CA GLU A 10 5.21 -6.71 -4.28
C GLU A 10 5.74 -5.59 -3.38
N TYR A 11 5.67 -5.77 -2.06
CA TYR A 11 6.24 -4.80 -1.12
C TYR A 11 7.76 -4.72 -1.24
N GLN A 12 8.43 -5.87 -1.42
CA GLN A 12 9.87 -5.90 -1.62
C GLN A 12 10.27 -5.28 -2.97
N GLU A 13 9.50 -5.51 -4.03
CA GLU A 13 9.71 -4.91 -5.35
C GLU A 13 9.57 -3.39 -5.28
N LEU A 14 8.54 -2.87 -4.62
CA LEU A 14 8.38 -1.44 -4.38
C LEU A 14 9.56 -0.84 -3.60
N LEU A 15 10.05 -1.55 -2.56
CA LEU A 15 11.23 -1.10 -1.80
C LEU A 15 12.51 -1.10 -2.65
N ASN A 16 12.64 -1.99 -3.63
CA ASN A 16 13.80 -2.02 -4.52
C ASN A 16 13.88 -0.78 -5.40
N GLU A 17 12.74 -0.13 -5.68
CA GLU A 17 12.67 1.14 -6.43
C GLU A 17 12.97 2.38 -5.57
N VAL A 18 13.19 2.20 -4.26
CA VAL A 18 13.65 3.24 -3.33
C VAL A 18 15.14 3.03 -3.05
N GLU A 19 15.93 4.10 -3.18
CA GLU A 19 17.33 4.09 -2.75
C GLU A 19 17.47 4.82 -1.41
N ILE A 20 18.21 4.21 -0.49
CA ILE A 20 18.56 4.79 0.80
C ILE A 20 20.05 5.13 0.74
N LYS A 21 20.40 6.43 0.72
CA LYS A 21 21.81 6.85 0.75
C LYS A 21 22.35 6.98 2.17
N ASN A 22 21.50 7.34 3.12
CA ASN A 22 21.77 7.38 4.57
C ASN A 22 20.43 7.36 5.33
N ASP A 23 20.47 7.47 6.65
CA ASP A 23 19.26 7.36 7.50
C ASP A 23 18.17 8.38 7.16
N ASP A 24 18.53 9.55 6.62
CA ASP A 24 17.63 10.66 6.33
C ASP A 24 17.28 10.83 4.84
N PHE A 25 18.10 10.34 3.91
CA PHE A 25 17.94 10.59 2.48
C PHE A 25 17.47 9.34 1.73
N ARG A 26 16.22 9.42 1.25
CA ARG A 26 15.58 8.41 0.40
C ARG A 26 15.04 9.04 -0.87
N TYR A 27 15.25 8.40 -2.01
CA TYR A 27 14.66 8.84 -3.27
C TYR A 27 14.18 7.66 -4.12
N VAL A 28 13.24 7.94 -5.01
CA VAL A 28 12.72 6.98 -5.98
C VAL A 28 13.68 6.91 -7.16
N LYS A 29 14.23 5.73 -7.45
CA LYS A 29 15.20 5.50 -8.53
C LYS A 29 14.57 5.70 -9.90
N ASN A 30 13.41 5.08 -10.11
CA ASN A 30 12.61 5.19 -11.33
C ASN A 30 11.15 5.37 -10.95
N ARG A 31 10.59 6.54 -11.27
CA ARG A 31 9.21 6.89 -10.92
C ARG A 31 8.20 5.92 -11.53
N ASP A 32 8.36 5.57 -12.79
CA ASP A 32 7.36 4.79 -13.52
C ASP A 32 7.33 3.34 -13.02
N LYS A 33 8.50 2.77 -12.71
CA LYS A 33 8.59 1.47 -12.03
C LYS A 33 8.01 1.53 -10.63
N PHE A 34 8.40 2.51 -9.82
CA PHE A 34 7.86 2.67 -8.47
C PHE A 34 6.32 2.75 -8.47
N VAL A 35 5.73 3.48 -9.44
CA VAL A 35 4.28 3.56 -9.59
C VAL A 35 3.68 2.21 -9.98
N ALA A 36 4.32 1.46 -10.88
CA ALA A 36 3.88 0.12 -11.26
C ALA A 36 3.85 -0.84 -10.05
N GLU A 37 4.98 -0.97 -9.33
CA GLU A 37 5.09 -1.85 -8.16
C GLU A 37 4.12 -1.43 -7.03
N ALA A 38 3.85 -0.13 -6.90
CA ALA A 38 2.87 0.35 -5.91
C ALA A 38 1.44 -0.08 -6.27
N LEU A 39 1.08 -0.06 -7.56
CA LEU A 39 -0.23 -0.53 -8.03
C LEU A 39 -0.36 -2.05 -7.91
N ASP A 40 0.72 -2.79 -8.15
CA ASP A 40 0.74 -4.24 -7.98
C ASP A 40 0.61 -4.63 -6.50
N LEU A 41 1.29 -3.92 -5.59
CA LEU A 41 1.10 -4.08 -4.13
C LEU A 41 -0.34 -3.81 -3.69
N VAL A 42 -0.97 -2.75 -4.19
CA VAL A 42 -2.38 -2.45 -3.91
C VAL A 42 -3.26 -3.60 -4.41
N THR A 43 -3.02 -4.10 -5.61
CA THR A 43 -3.76 -5.21 -6.21
C THR A 43 -3.62 -6.50 -5.41
N ALA A 44 -2.39 -6.87 -5.03
CA ALA A 44 -2.14 -8.04 -4.20
C ALA A 44 -2.82 -7.93 -2.83
N THR A 45 -2.85 -6.73 -2.26
CA THR A 45 -3.51 -6.45 -0.97
C THR A 45 -5.02 -6.56 -1.08
N ILE A 46 -5.63 -6.00 -2.13
CA ILE A 46 -7.08 -6.14 -2.38
C ILE A 46 -7.45 -7.61 -2.57
N ASN A 47 -6.66 -8.37 -3.34
CA ASN A 47 -6.88 -9.80 -3.54
C ASN A 47 -6.80 -10.58 -2.21
N LEU A 48 -5.88 -10.21 -1.31
CA LEU A 48 -5.83 -10.79 0.03
C LEU A 48 -7.10 -10.50 0.83
N LEU A 49 -7.59 -9.25 0.80
CA LEU A 49 -8.84 -8.88 1.48
C LEU A 49 -10.03 -9.67 0.94
N LEU A 50 -10.14 -9.80 -0.38
CA LEU A 50 -11.19 -10.60 -1.03
C LEU A 50 -11.16 -12.07 -0.57
N LEU A 51 -9.98 -12.68 -0.45
CA LEU A 51 -9.84 -14.04 0.10
C LEU A 51 -10.24 -14.13 1.58
N CYS A 52 -10.02 -13.06 2.35
CA CYS A 52 -10.49 -12.95 3.74
C CYS A 52 -11.99 -12.70 3.85
N LYS A 53 -12.73 -12.60 2.73
CA LYS A 53 -14.17 -12.34 2.68
C LYS A 53 -14.55 -11.05 3.40
N VAL A 54 -13.81 -9.97 3.17
CA VAL A 54 -14.19 -8.64 3.66
C VAL A 54 -15.64 -8.31 3.32
N THR A 55 -16.32 -7.72 4.29
CA THR A 55 -17.73 -7.36 4.19
C THR A 55 -17.90 -5.86 3.94
N ASP A 56 -19.11 -5.45 3.55
CA ASP A 56 -19.45 -4.03 3.44
C ASP A 56 -19.22 -3.28 4.77
N LEU A 57 -19.43 -3.95 5.91
CA LEU A 57 -19.15 -3.38 7.23
C LEU A 57 -17.66 -3.08 7.42
N ASP A 58 -16.76 -3.97 6.97
CA ASP A 58 -15.31 -3.77 7.06
C ASP A 58 -14.87 -2.59 6.20
N PHE A 59 -15.42 -2.48 4.99
CA PHE A 59 -15.18 -1.34 4.10
C PHE A 59 -15.72 -0.02 4.69
N ASN A 60 -16.94 -0.03 5.25
CA ASN A 60 -17.52 1.18 5.87
C ASN A 60 -16.65 1.70 7.02
N LYS A 61 -16.15 0.81 7.89
CA LYS A 61 -15.17 1.17 8.93
C LYS A 61 -13.89 1.77 8.34
N HIS A 62 -13.40 1.23 7.22
CA HIS A 62 -12.24 1.79 6.52
C HIS A 62 -12.52 3.20 5.97
N ILE A 63 -13.67 3.43 5.34
CA ILE A 63 -14.09 4.74 4.82
C ILE A 63 -14.23 5.77 5.95
N GLU A 64 -14.82 5.40 7.09
CA GLU A 64 -14.88 6.27 8.28
C GLU A 64 -13.48 6.67 8.76
N LYS A 65 -12.54 5.72 8.82
CA LYS A 65 -11.14 5.98 9.16
C LYS A 65 -10.48 6.94 8.16
N LEU A 66 -10.70 6.75 6.85
CA LEU A 66 -10.19 7.66 5.83
C LEU A 66 -10.79 9.07 5.96
N ASN A 67 -12.10 9.17 6.23
CA ASN A 67 -12.76 10.45 6.47
C ASN A 67 -12.21 11.16 7.71
N ALA A 68 -11.92 10.42 8.78
CA ALA A 68 -11.26 10.96 9.97
C ALA A 68 -9.85 11.48 9.64
N TYR A 69 -9.05 10.73 8.88
CA TYR A 69 -7.73 11.22 8.44
C TYR A 69 -7.80 12.45 7.56
N ARG A 70 -8.74 12.50 6.61
CA ARG A 70 -8.99 13.70 5.80
C ARG A 70 -9.31 14.91 6.68
N ASN A 71 -10.18 14.72 7.68
CA ASN A 71 -10.62 15.79 8.55
C ASN A 71 -9.60 16.20 9.63
N GLY A 72 -8.66 15.32 10.01
CA GLY A 72 -7.66 15.61 11.04
C GLY A 72 -6.27 15.99 10.51
N LYS A 73 -5.78 15.30 9.47
CA LYS A 73 -4.41 15.45 8.96
C LYS A 73 -4.30 16.51 7.86
N TYR A 74 -5.35 16.74 7.08
CA TYR A 74 -5.31 17.59 5.88
C TYR A 74 -6.27 18.81 5.94
N LYS A 75 -7.09 18.94 6.98
CA LYS A 75 -7.93 20.12 7.26
C LYS A 75 -7.28 21.08 8.28
N LYS A 76 -5.98 21.29 8.20
CA LYS A 76 -5.33 22.44 8.83
C LYS A 76 -5.12 23.53 7.81
#